data_AF-R5CUV5-F1
#
_entry.id   AF-R5CUV5-F1
#
_cell.length_a   1.000
_cell.length_b   1.000
_cell.length_c   1.000
_cell.angle_alpha   90.00
_cell.angle_beta   90.00
_cell.angle_gamma   90.00
#
_symmetry.space_group_name_H-M   'P 1'
#
loop_
_entity.id
_entity.type
_entity.pdbx_description
1 polymer ?
#
loop_
_entity_poly.entity_id
_entity_poly.type
_entity_poly.pdbx_seq_one_letter_code
_entity_poly.pdbx_strand_id
1 'polypeptide(L)'
;MSKAELESINNGLNVEVNRMIEEKTKKIDILKTEYEKNFNNVKDKDLFECEPIVIQIRWKARKTTKPMDKDEISRLKELFKDYRPLSNWENTLNNNEYLICLLVRLDFVPAEICILTDLSSSNISNIRKRLLEKMTGREGSPKDFDKYIKSL
;
A
#
# COMPACT_ATOMS: atom_id res chain seq x y z
N MET A 1 -17.01 -45.99 32.35
CA MET A 1 -16.21 -45.87 31.11
C MET A 1 -14.81 -46.37 31.38
N SER A 2 -14.33 -47.32 30.59
CA SER A 2 -12.99 -47.88 30.70
C SER A 2 -11.94 -46.94 30.10
N LYS A 3 -10.68 -47.09 30.52
CA LYS A 3 -9.55 -46.31 29.96
C LYS A 3 -9.44 -46.47 28.44
N ALA A 4 -9.74 -47.66 27.92
CA ALA A 4 -9.73 -47.95 26.49
C ALA A 4 -10.84 -47.21 25.71
N GLU A 5 -12.02 -47.04 26.32
CA GLU A 5 -13.12 -46.29 25.72
C GLU A 5 -12.77 -44.79 25.61
N LEU A 6 -12.16 -44.21 26.64
CA LEU A 6 -11.71 -42.81 26.62
C LEU A 6 -10.62 -42.56 25.56
N GLU A 7 -9.68 -43.50 25.43
CA GLU A 7 -8.58 -43.40 24.47
C GLU A 7 -9.09 -43.51 23.03
N SER A 8 -10.07 -44.39 22.78
CA SER A 8 -10.74 -44.50 21.49
C SER A 8 -11.53 -43.24 21.10
N ILE A 9 -12.23 -42.63 22.06
CA ILE A 9 -12.98 -41.38 21.83
C ILE A 9 -12.02 -40.23 21.50
N ASN A 10 -10.93 -40.09 22.27
CA ASN A 10 -9.95 -39.01 22.06
C ASN A 10 -9.26 -39.14 20.70
N ASN A 11 -8.94 -40.37 20.27
CA ASN A 11 -8.38 -40.61 18.95
C ASN A 11 -9.37 -40.25 17.84
N GLY A 12 -10.64 -40.64 17.97
CA GLY A 12 -11.68 -40.28 17.01
C GLY A 12 -11.87 -38.77 16.91
N LEU A 13 -11.85 -38.06 18.04
CA LEU A 13 -11.97 -36.61 18.08
C LEU A 13 -10.78 -35.91 17.39
N ASN A 14 -9.55 -36.38 17.63
CA ASN A 14 -8.34 -35.84 17.00
C ASN A 14 -8.34 -36.05 15.48
N VAL A 15 -8.80 -37.21 15.01
CA VAL A 15 -8.94 -37.48 13.57
C VAL A 15 -9.90 -36.50 12.93
N GLU A 16 -11.05 -36.24 13.56
CA GLU A 16 -12.05 -35.30 13.02
C GLU A 16 -11.57 -33.85 13.06
N VAL A 17 -10.88 -33.44 14.13
CA VAL A 17 -10.27 -32.10 14.23
C VAL A 17 -9.23 -31.89 13.14
N ASN A 18 -8.35 -32.86 12.91
CA ASN A 18 -7.34 -32.77 11.85
C ASN A 18 -7.99 -32.71 10.47
N ARG A 19 -9.05 -33.49 10.23
CA ARG A 19 -9.84 -33.46 8.99
C ARG A 19 -10.44 -32.07 8.75
N MET A 20 -11.02 -31.45 9.79
CA MET A 20 -11.58 -30.10 9.71
C MET A 20 -10.51 -29.02 9.47
N ILE A 21 -9.33 -29.14 10.10
CA ILE A 21 -8.21 -28.23 9.87
C ILE A 21 -7.79 -28.32 8.41
N GLU A 22 -7.62 -29.53 7.88
CA GLU A 22 -7.18 -29.71 6.49
C GLU A 22 -8.20 -29.16 5.48
N GLU A 23 -9.49 -29.38 5.71
CA GLU A 23 -10.56 -28.82 4.88
C GLU A 23 -10.58 -27.29 4.91
N LYS A 24 -10.44 -26.68 6.10
CA LYS A 24 -10.38 -25.23 6.25
C LYS A 24 -9.12 -24.63 5.62
N THR A 25 -7.96 -25.28 5.77
CA THR A 25 -6.71 -24.84 5.15
C THR A 25 -6.82 -24.84 3.63
N LYS A 26 -7.39 -25.90 3.03
CA LYS A 26 -7.66 -25.94 1.58
C LYS A 26 -8.58 -24.80 1.14
N LYS A 27 -9.62 -24.49 1.93
CA LYS A 27 -10.56 -23.40 1.61
C LYS A 27 -9.91 -22.02 1.69
N ILE A 28 -9.03 -21.81 2.67
CA ILE A 28 -8.21 -20.58 2.77
C ILE A 28 -7.30 -20.44 1.54
N ASP A 29 -6.68 -21.53 1.10
CA ASP A 29 -5.75 -21.52 -0.04
C ASP A 29 -6.46 -21.20 -1.36
N ILE A 30 -7.65 -21.78 -1.55
CA ILE A 30 -8.54 -21.46 -2.69
C ILE A 30 -8.94 -19.98 -2.64
N LEU A 31 -9.41 -19.48 -1.49
CA LEU A 31 -9.83 -18.09 -1.34
C LEU A 31 -8.67 -17.11 -1.57
N LYS A 32 -7.45 -17.43 -1.11
CA LYS A 32 -6.25 -16.63 -1.40
C LYS A 32 -5.95 -16.60 -2.89
N THR A 33 -5.99 -17.76 -3.54
CA THR A 33 -5.75 -17.88 -4.98
C THR A 33 -6.80 -17.13 -5.79
N GLU A 34 -8.08 -17.19 -5.40
CA GLU A 34 -9.16 -16.45 -6.03
C GLU A 34 -9.03 -14.94 -5.81
N TYR A 35 -8.65 -14.51 -4.61
CA TYR A 35 -8.37 -13.11 -4.32
C TYR A 35 -7.22 -12.59 -5.19
N GLU A 36 -6.10 -13.32 -5.25
CA GLU A 36 -4.95 -12.97 -6.09
C GLU A 36 -5.32 -12.91 -7.58
N LYS A 37 -6.11 -13.86 -8.09
CA LYS A 37 -6.53 -13.88 -9.50
C LYS A 37 -7.52 -12.77 -9.85
N ASN A 38 -8.46 -12.47 -8.95
CA ASN A 38 -9.54 -11.53 -9.21
C ASN A 38 -9.17 -10.08 -8.92
N PHE A 39 -8.27 -9.82 -7.96
CA PHE A 39 -7.89 -8.46 -7.56
C PHE A 39 -6.51 -8.01 -8.08
N ASN A 40 -5.55 -8.89 -8.36
CA ASN A 40 -4.24 -8.44 -8.89
C ASN A 40 -4.27 -8.11 -10.40
N ASN A 41 -5.34 -8.49 -11.12
CA ASN A 41 -5.49 -8.23 -12.56
C ASN A 41 -6.25 -6.93 -12.87
N VAL A 42 -7.04 -6.40 -11.94
CA VAL A 42 -7.45 -4.99 -11.99
C VAL A 42 -6.24 -4.22 -11.51
N LYS A 43 -5.39 -3.77 -12.43
CA LYS A 43 -4.26 -2.92 -12.09
C LYS A 43 -4.76 -1.84 -11.12
N ASP A 44 -4.19 -1.83 -9.93
CA ASP A 44 -4.38 -0.85 -8.84
C ASP A 44 -4.01 0.61 -9.25
N LYS A 45 -3.81 0.80 -10.55
CA LYS A 45 -3.52 2.03 -11.27
C LYS A 45 -4.75 2.90 -11.48
N ASP A 46 -5.97 2.36 -11.32
CA ASP A 46 -7.22 3.10 -11.58
C ASP A 46 -7.97 3.51 -10.29
N LEU A 47 -7.49 3.09 -9.11
CA LEU A 47 -8.23 3.24 -7.84
C LEU A 47 -8.54 4.69 -7.49
N PHE A 48 -7.67 5.63 -7.89
CA PHE A 48 -7.76 7.05 -7.52
C PHE A 48 -7.73 8.00 -8.72
N GLU A 49 -7.63 7.50 -9.95
CA GLU A 49 -7.37 8.36 -11.13
C GLU A 49 -8.51 9.34 -11.41
N CYS A 50 -9.75 8.92 -11.14
CA CYS A 50 -10.95 9.73 -11.35
C CYS A 50 -11.34 10.57 -10.13
N GLU A 51 -10.57 10.54 -9.04
CA GLU A 51 -10.88 11.29 -7.84
C GLU A 51 -10.73 12.80 -8.08
N PRO A 52 -11.69 13.65 -7.67
CA PRO A 52 -11.68 15.07 -7.98
C PRO A 52 -10.38 15.78 -7.58
N ILE A 53 -9.83 15.43 -6.41
CA ILE A 53 -8.56 16.00 -5.95
C ILE A 53 -7.40 15.57 -6.85
N VAL A 54 -7.34 14.31 -7.29
CA VAL A 54 -6.29 13.78 -8.17
C VAL A 54 -6.32 14.46 -9.53
N ILE A 55 -7.52 14.59 -10.13
CA ILE A 55 -7.71 15.32 -11.39
C ILE A 55 -7.22 16.78 -11.25
N GLN A 56 -7.59 17.44 -10.16
CA GLN A 56 -7.18 18.83 -9.88
C GLN A 56 -5.66 18.97 -9.78
N ILE A 57 -4.99 18.14 -8.98
CA ILE A 57 -3.53 18.26 -8.77
C ILE A 57 -2.73 17.81 -10.01
N ARG A 58 -3.25 16.87 -10.82
CA ARG A 58 -2.70 16.53 -12.14
C ARG A 58 -2.74 17.72 -13.10
N TRP A 59 -3.88 18.41 -13.17
CA TRP A 59 -4.00 19.61 -13.98
C TRP A 59 -3.04 20.70 -13.48
N LYS A 60 -2.96 20.91 -12.17
CA LYS A 60 -2.06 21.90 -11.55
C LYS A 60 -0.59 21.63 -11.87
N ALA A 61 -0.12 20.39 -11.74
CA ALA A 61 1.26 20.01 -12.01
C ALA A 61 1.67 20.22 -13.48
N ARG A 62 0.72 20.08 -14.41
CA ARG A 62 0.96 20.22 -15.85
C ARG A 62 0.81 21.65 -16.38
N LYS A 63 0.02 22.49 -15.71
CA LYS A 63 -0.38 23.81 -16.22
C LYS A 63 0.15 24.97 -15.39
N THR A 64 0.68 24.71 -14.21
CA THR A 64 1.14 25.76 -13.29
C THR A 64 2.49 25.39 -12.69
N THR A 65 3.14 26.37 -12.07
CA THR A 65 4.34 26.18 -11.25
C THR A 65 4.04 26.33 -9.75
N LYS A 66 2.75 26.31 -9.37
CA LYS A 66 2.34 26.54 -7.98
C LYS A 66 2.29 25.20 -7.23
N PRO A 67 2.78 25.15 -5.98
CA PRO A 67 2.65 23.97 -5.15
C PRO A 67 1.21 23.73 -4.73
N MET A 68 0.99 22.56 -4.12
CA MET A 68 -0.28 22.29 -3.47
C MET A 68 -0.47 23.19 -2.25
N ASP A 69 -1.69 23.64 -2.03
CA ASP A 69 -2.05 24.34 -0.81
C ASP A 69 -2.46 23.36 0.30
N LYS A 70 -2.76 23.91 1.48
CA LYS A 70 -3.10 23.11 2.66
C LYS A 70 -4.41 22.32 2.47
N ASP A 71 -5.40 22.87 1.75
CA ASP A 71 -6.67 22.19 1.51
C ASP A 71 -6.45 20.99 0.58
N GLU A 72 -5.72 21.19 -0.51
CA GLU A 72 -5.38 20.13 -1.45
C GLU A 72 -4.61 18.99 -0.79
N ILE A 73 -3.61 19.32 0.05
CA ILE A 73 -2.85 18.32 0.82
C ILE A 73 -3.79 17.57 1.77
N SER A 74 -4.70 18.25 2.46
CA SER A 74 -5.61 17.62 3.42
C SER A 74 -6.59 16.69 2.73
N ARG A 75 -7.18 17.11 1.60
CA ARG A 75 -8.08 16.29 0.78
C ARG A 75 -7.37 15.09 0.16
N LEU A 76 -6.11 15.26 -0.25
CA LEU A 76 -5.31 14.15 -0.75
C LEU A 76 -5.01 13.13 0.35
N LYS A 77 -4.65 13.56 1.56
CA LYS A 77 -4.45 12.65 2.70
C LYS A 77 -5.73 11.92 3.08
N GLU A 78 -6.86 12.64 3.12
CA GLU A 78 -8.18 12.07 3.42
C GLU A 78 -8.56 10.98 2.41
N LEU A 79 -8.24 11.15 1.13
CA LEU A 79 -8.46 10.13 0.11
C LEU A 79 -7.72 8.81 0.41
N PHE A 80 -6.56 8.89 1.05
CA PHE A 80 -5.71 7.75 1.37
C PHE A 80 -5.93 7.18 2.79
N LYS A 81 -6.83 7.75 3.60
CA LYS A 81 -6.98 7.38 5.03
C LYS A 81 -7.24 5.88 5.25
N ASP A 82 -8.04 5.27 4.38
CA ASP A 82 -8.44 3.86 4.48
C ASP A 82 -7.55 2.94 3.62
N TYR A 83 -6.63 3.52 2.84
CA TYR A 83 -5.68 2.79 2.02
C TYR A 83 -4.49 2.31 2.87
N ARG A 84 -4.72 1.19 3.56
CA ARG A 84 -3.79 0.58 4.54
C ARG A 84 -2.32 0.49 4.11
N PRO A 85 -1.96 0.21 2.85
CA PRO A 85 -0.56 0.13 2.46
C PRO A 85 0.23 1.43 2.75
N LEU A 86 -0.44 2.58 2.69
CA LEU A 86 0.18 3.89 2.96
C LEU A 86 -0.33 4.57 4.23
N SER A 87 -1.60 4.42 4.62
CA SER A 87 -2.15 5.14 5.78
C SER A 87 -1.45 4.82 7.10
N ASN A 88 -0.91 3.61 7.25
CA ASN A 88 -0.11 3.22 8.41
C ASN A 88 1.17 4.06 8.60
N TRP A 89 1.64 4.72 7.54
CA TRP A 89 2.86 5.52 7.55
C TRP A 89 2.62 7.00 7.87
N GLU A 90 1.38 7.47 7.90
CA GLU A 90 1.07 8.89 8.06
C GLU A 90 1.63 9.49 9.36
N ASN A 91 1.57 8.74 10.46
CA ASN A 91 2.06 9.17 11.77
C ASN A 91 3.56 8.86 11.99
N THR A 92 4.19 8.12 11.09
CA THR A 92 5.61 7.73 11.18
C THR A 92 6.50 8.60 10.30
N LEU A 93 5.98 9.02 9.16
CA LEU A 93 6.67 9.87 8.20
C LEU A 93 6.38 11.35 8.50
N ASN A 94 7.33 12.22 8.18
CA ASN A 94 7.01 13.64 8.18
C ASN A 94 6.07 13.99 7.01
N ASN A 95 5.46 15.19 7.06
CA ASN A 95 4.47 15.61 6.07
C ASN A 95 4.95 15.50 4.61
N ASN A 96 6.19 15.91 4.32
CA ASN A 96 6.73 15.85 2.95
C ASN A 96 7.06 14.42 2.53
N GLU A 97 7.63 13.62 3.44
CA GLU A 97 7.88 12.19 3.20
C GLU A 97 6.60 11.44 2.85
N TYR A 98 5.55 11.62 3.66
CA TYR A 98 4.27 10.97 3.42
C TYR A 98 3.63 11.45 2.12
N LEU A 99 3.64 12.76 1.87
CA LEU A 99 3.11 13.34 0.64
C LEU A 99 3.80 12.80 -0.62
N ILE A 100 5.12 12.60 -0.59
CA ILE A 100 5.87 12.00 -1.69
C ILE A 100 5.43 10.55 -1.93
N CYS A 101 5.17 9.76 -0.89
CA CYS A 101 4.62 8.40 -1.06
C CYS A 101 3.29 8.43 -1.81
N LEU A 102 2.37 9.32 -1.42
CA LEU A 102 1.05 9.44 -2.07
C LEU A 102 1.19 9.83 -3.54
N LEU A 103 2.01 10.84 -3.85
CA LEU A 103 2.22 11.31 -5.22
C LEU A 103 2.89 10.24 -6.11
N VAL A 104 3.84 9.48 -5.58
CA VAL A 104 4.46 8.37 -6.33
C VAL A 104 3.45 7.24 -6.57
N ARG A 105 2.58 6.95 -5.59
CA ARG A 105 1.51 5.95 -5.75
C ARG A 105 0.51 6.34 -6.83
N LEU A 106 0.27 7.64 -6.99
CA LEU A 106 -0.51 8.24 -8.07
C LEU A 106 0.29 8.47 -9.37
N ASP A 107 1.44 7.83 -9.55
CA ASP A 107 2.23 7.87 -10.79
C ASP A 107 2.68 9.29 -11.23
N PHE A 108 2.80 10.25 -10.29
CA PHE A 108 3.40 11.55 -10.60
C PHE A 108 4.91 11.40 -10.87
N VAL A 109 5.39 12.07 -11.92
CA VAL A 109 6.83 12.03 -12.25
C VAL A 109 7.62 12.96 -11.33
N PRO A 110 8.95 12.77 -11.15
CA PRO A 110 9.73 13.54 -10.19
C PRO A 110 9.65 15.05 -10.38
N ALA A 111 9.55 15.51 -11.64
CA ALA A 111 9.39 16.93 -11.94
C ALA A 111 8.05 17.50 -11.46
N GLU A 112 6.96 16.74 -11.61
CA GLU A 112 5.63 17.14 -11.09
C GLU A 112 5.62 17.14 -9.56
N ILE A 113 6.29 16.18 -8.92
CA ILE A 113 6.44 16.14 -7.46
C ILE A 113 7.21 17.38 -6.97
N CYS A 114 8.26 17.80 -7.66
CA CYS A 114 8.98 19.03 -7.31
C CYS A 114 8.05 20.24 -7.32
N ILE A 115 7.21 20.39 -8.36
CA ILE A 115 6.23 21.47 -8.48
C ILE A 115 5.23 21.42 -7.33
N LEU A 116 4.60 20.26 -7.11
CA LEU A 116 3.51 20.11 -6.15
C LEU A 116 3.96 20.24 -4.69
N THR A 117 5.23 19.98 -4.39
CA THR A 117 5.78 20.03 -3.02
C THR A 117 6.67 21.24 -2.74
N ASP A 118 7.00 22.05 -3.76
CA ASP A 118 7.99 23.14 -3.69
C ASP A 118 9.38 22.68 -3.19
N LEU A 119 9.75 21.44 -3.53
CA LEU A 119 11.04 20.86 -3.16
C LEU A 119 11.95 20.74 -4.40
N SER A 120 13.25 20.90 -4.17
CA SER A 120 14.24 20.73 -5.24
C SER A 120 14.37 19.26 -5.67
N SER A 121 14.76 19.05 -6.93
CA SER A 121 14.98 17.69 -7.48
C SER A 121 15.99 16.87 -6.67
N SER A 122 17.03 17.51 -6.13
CA SER A 122 18.02 16.86 -5.27
C SER A 122 17.41 16.44 -3.94
N ASN A 123 16.55 17.28 -3.34
CA ASN A 123 15.86 16.95 -2.11
C ASN A 123 14.88 15.79 -2.31
N ILE A 124 14.06 15.83 -3.37
CA ILE A 124 13.14 14.73 -3.74
C ILE A 124 13.89 13.42 -3.94
N SER A 125 15.04 13.44 -4.64
CA SER A 125 15.85 12.25 -4.86
C SER A 125 16.38 11.65 -3.55
N ASN A 126 16.88 12.51 -2.65
CA ASN A 126 17.39 12.07 -1.35
C ASN A 126 16.28 11.53 -0.45
N ILE A 127 15.12 12.19 -0.41
CA ILE A 127 13.97 11.72 0.37
C ILE A 127 13.53 10.34 -0.13
N ARG A 128 13.38 10.13 -1.44
CA ARG A 128 12.98 8.83 -2.02
C ARG A 128 13.95 7.71 -1.67
N LYS A 129 15.27 7.99 -1.70
CA LYS A 129 16.29 7.02 -1.27
C LYS A 129 16.14 6.65 0.21
N ARG A 130 15.98 7.66 1.09
CA ARG A 130 15.81 7.46 2.54
C ARG A 130 14.50 6.76 2.89
N LEU A 131 13.43 7.05 2.15
CA LEU A 131 12.13 6.41 2.32
C LEU A 131 12.17 4.93 1.98
N LEU A 132 12.87 4.52 0.92
CA LEU A 132 13.05 3.11 0.59
C LEU A 132 13.70 2.34 1.76
N GLU A 133 14.79 2.89 2.29
CA GLU A 133 15.50 2.28 3.42
C GLU A 133 14.61 2.25 4.67
N LYS A 134 13.92 3.35 4.99
CA LYS A 134 13.01 3.45 6.14
C LYS A 134 11.84 2.46 6.06
N MET A 135 11.27 2.25 4.88
CA MET A 135 10.07 1.43 4.70
C MET A 135 10.37 -0.05 4.46
N THR A 136 11.55 -0.38 3.93
CA THR A 136 11.89 -1.75 3.52
C THR A 136 13.10 -2.34 4.25
N GLY A 137 13.88 -1.50 4.95
CA GLY A 137 15.17 -1.88 5.55
C GLY A 137 16.28 -2.11 4.53
N ARG A 138 16.07 -1.78 3.25
CA ARG A 138 17.02 -2.04 2.15
C ARG A 138 17.50 -0.73 1.53
N GLU A 139 18.80 -0.64 1.29
CA GLU A 139 19.35 0.42 0.47
C GLU A 139 18.96 0.23 -1.01
N GLY A 140 18.88 1.34 -1.75
CA GLY A 140 18.62 1.29 -3.18
C GLY A 140 18.59 2.68 -3.81
N SER A 141 18.10 2.74 -5.06
CA SER A 141 17.97 4.00 -5.78
C SER A 141 16.60 4.65 -5.56
N PRO A 142 16.45 5.96 -5.84
CA PRO A 142 15.13 6.60 -5.87
C PRO A 142 14.14 5.89 -6.82
N LYS A 143 14.62 5.24 -7.90
CA LYS A 143 13.74 4.49 -8.80
C LYS A 143 13.21 3.21 -8.18
N ASP A 144 13.98 2.60 -7.29
CA ASP A 144 13.55 1.39 -6.57
C ASP A 144 12.48 1.72 -5.53
N PHE A 145 12.55 2.90 -4.92
CA PHE A 145 11.45 3.46 -4.14
C PHE A 145 10.16 3.54 -4.95
N ASP A 146 10.21 4.10 -6.16
CA ASP A 146 8.99 4.24 -6.98
C ASP A 146 8.39 2.89 -7.35
N LYS A 147 9.24 1.91 -7.69
CA LYS A 147 8.78 0.55 -7.98
C LYS A 147 8.11 -0.07 -6.76
N TYR A 148 8.72 0.09 -5.58
CA TYR A 148 8.17 -0.41 -4.33
C TYR A 148 6.81 0.22 -4.03
N ILE A 149 6.70 1.55 -4.02
CA ILE A 149 5.43 2.23 -3.75
C ILE A 149 4.35 1.88 -4.77
N LYS A 150 4.69 1.73 -6.05
CA LYS A 150 3.73 1.32 -7.10
C LYS A 150 3.32 -0.15 -7.02
N SER A 151 4.02 -0.96 -6.22
CA SER A 151 3.65 -2.35 -5.94
C SER A 151 2.83 -2.53 -4.66
N LEU A 152 2.66 -1.46 -3.87
CA LEU A 152 1.74 -1.41 -2.73
C LEU A 152 0.31 -1.22 -3.22
#